data_AF-A0A7V1MNJ3-F1
#
_entry.id   AF-A0A7V1MNJ3-F1
#
_cell.length_a   1.000
_cell.length_b   1.000
_cell.length_c   1.000
_cell.angle_alpha   90.00
_cell.angle_beta   90.00
_cell.angle_gamma   90.00
#
_symmetry.space_group_name_H-M   'P 1'
#
loop_
_entity.id
_entity.type
_entity.pdbx_description
1 polymer ?
#
loop_
_entity_poly.entity_id
_entity_poly.type
_entity_poly.pdbx_seq_one_letter_code
_entity_poly.pdbx_strand_id
1 'polypeptide(L)'
;MKLKELAEGLVTFGKVNGADEVEISILDGYEFSVDVRLGKTENLVEAGSRALGLKVIKDKKTAFASSSDLSKEALEQLVRNAIKRTKLASPDEFSGLPTLSKKRVDIPSLKLFDPEIPSLDSAKKIALATETERIALKDKRITNSHGASFETREIRIVFANSNGFLEEYEQTFCGLSIGLLAGGTDNQVEDYWSSSKLHFKELDSP
;
A
#
# COMPACT_ATOMS: atom_id res chain seq x y z
N MET A 1 -6.84 -18.43 8.63
CA MET A 1 -6.93 -17.58 9.84
C MET A 1 -7.27 -16.18 9.38
N LYS A 2 -8.24 -15.49 10.02
CA LYS A 2 -8.56 -14.12 9.61
C LYS A 2 -7.44 -13.18 10.08
N LEU A 3 -7.07 -12.17 9.28
CA LEU A 3 -5.93 -11.29 9.59
C LEU A 3 -6.16 -10.49 10.89
N LYS A 4 -7.41 -10.13 11.23
CA LYS A 4 -7.76 -9.56 12.54
C LYS A 4 -7.41 -10.47 13.71
N GLU A 5 -7.75 -11.75 13.63
CA GLU A 5 -7.45 -12.75 14.68
C GLU A 5 -5.93 -12.92 14.82
N LEU A 6 -5.18 -12.89 13.71
CA LEU A 6 -3.72 -12.91 13.74
C LEU A 6 -3.16 -11.69 14.48
N ALA A 7 -3.61 -10.49 14.12
CA ALA A 7 -3.11 -9.25 14.73
C ALA A 7 -3.42 -9.19 16.23
N GLU A 8 -4.66 -9.48 16.63
CA GLU A 8 -5.09 -9.54 18.03
C GLU A 8 -4.32 -10.62 18.82
N GLY A 9 -4.11 -11.79 18.21
CA GLY A 9 -3.32 -12.87 18.80
C GLY A 9 -1.88 -12.47 19.08
N LEU A 10 -1.25 -11.72 18.17
CA LEU A 10 0.13 -11.24 18.36
C LEU A 10 0.23 -10.11 19.39
N VAL A 11 -0.77 -9.22 19.47
CA VAL A 11 -0.86 -8.23 20.56
C VAL A 11 -0.91 -8.95 21.91
N THR A 12 -1.80 -9.93 22.04
CA THR A 12 -1.95 -10.74 23.25
C THR A 12 -0.65 -11.49 23.59
N PHE A 13 -0.04 -12.12 22.58
CA PHE A 13 1.22 -12.83 22.73
C PHE A 13 2.35 -11.92 23.21
N GLY A 14 2.49 -10.71 22.64
CA GLY A 14 3.51 -9.75 23.06
C GLY A 14 3.32 -9.30 24.50
N LYS A 15 2.07 -9.02 24.92
CA LYS A 15 1.72 -8.69 26.31
C LYS A 15 2.08 -9.82 27.28
N VAL A 16 1.71 -11.06 26.97
CA VAL A 16 2.05 -12.24 27.79
C VAL A 16 3.56 -12.46 27.90
N ASN A 17 4.33 -12.10 26.86
CA ASN A 17 5.78 -12.21 26.84
C ASN A 17 6.51 -10.97 27.42
N GLY A 18 5.77 -10.08 28.10
CA GLY A 18 6.34 -9.02 28.93
C GLY A 18 6.61 -7.70 28.20
N ALA A 19 5.91 -7.43 27.10
CA ALA A 19 5.76 -6.06 26.58
C ALA A 19 4.76 -5.27 27.43
N ASP A 20 5.00 -3.98 27.62
CA ASP A 20 4.04 -3.08 28.26
C ASP A 20 2.96 -2.67 27.25
N GLU A 21 3.36 -2.38 26.03
CA GLU A 21 2.46 -2.03 24.94
C GLU A 21 2.90 -2.66 23.62
N VAL A 22 1.92 -3.04 22.79
CA VAL A 22 2.13 -3.73 21.51
C VAL A 22 1.18 -3.17 20.48
N GLU A 23 1.69 -2.91 19.28
CA GLU A 23 0.91 -2.51 18.12
C GLU A 23 1.33 -3.35 16.92
N ILE A 24 0.33 -3.86 16.20
CA ILE A 24 0.46 -4.71 15.02
C ILE A 24 -0.29 -4.02 13.88
N SER A 25 0.37 -3.93 12.73
CA SER A 25 -0.24 -3.56 11.46
C SER A 25 0.00 -4.69 10.47
N ILE A 26 -1.02 -5.05 9.70
CA ILE A 26 -0.91 -6.05 8.62
C ILE A 26 -1.45 -5.41 7.35
N LEU A 27 -0.69 -5.54 6.27
CA LEU A 27 -1.08 -5.21 4.92
C LEU A 27 -1.08 -6.50 4.09
N ASP A 28 -2.20 -6.79 3.43
CA ASP A 28 -2.34 -7.87 2.47
C ASP A 28 -3.00 -7.28 1.23
N GLY A 29 -2.37 -7.44 0.08
CA GLY A 29 -2.85 -6.78 -1.12
C GLY A 29 -2.35 -7.39 -2.41
N TYR A 30 -2.85 -6.83 -3.49
CA TYR A 30 -2.53 -7.20 -4.85
C TYR A 30 -2.27 -5.93 -5.65
N GLU A 31 -1.23 -5.95 -6.47
CA GLU A 31 -0.87 -4.84 -7.33
C GLU A 31 -0.73 -5.30 -8.78
N PHE A 32 -1.14 -4.41 -9.67
CA PHE A 32 -0.87 -4.49 -11.09
C PHE A 32 -0.29 -3.16 -11.54
N SER A 33 0.77 -3.19 -12.33
CA SER A 33 1.30 -2.01 -13.02
C SER A 33 1.81 -2.40 -14.40
N VAL A 34 1.51 -1.59 -15.41
CA VAL A 34 2.03 -1.75 -16.76
C VAL A 34 2.60 -0.43 -17.25
N ASP A 35 3.82 -0.47 -17.76
CA ASP A 35 4.44 0.66 -18.46
C ASP A 35 4.52 0.32 -19.95
N VAL A 36 4.04 1.24 -20.78
CA VAL A 36 4.06 1.16 -22.24
C VAL A 36 4.87 2.31 -22.78
N ARG A 37 5.77 2.01 -23.72
CA ARG A 37 6.55 3.02 -24.43
C ARG A 37 6.59 2.72 -25.92
N LEU A 38 6.31 3.72 -26.73
CA LEU A 38 6.23 3.66 -28.18
C LEU A 38 5.36 2.46 -28.65
N GLY A 39 4.23 2.25 -27.98
CA GLY A 39 3.24 1.20 -28.26
C GLY A 39 3.66 -0.21 -27.83
N LYS A 40 4.74 -0.37 -27.06
CA LYS A 40 5.21 -1.66 -26.55
C LYS A 40 5.23 -1.67 -25.04
N THR A 41 4.79 -2.77 -24.43
CA THR A 41 4.95 -2.99 -22.99
C THR A 41 6.44 -3.12 -22.66
N GLU A 42 6.93 -2.24 -21.78
CA GLU A 42 8.31 -2.29 -21.25
C GLU A 42 8.36 -3.01 -19.90
N ASN A 43 7.40 -2.71 -19.01
CA ASN A 43 7.27 -3.36 -17.70
C ASN A 43 5.85 -3.85 -17.49
N LEU A 44 5.73 -5.01 -16.82
CA LEU A 44 4.47 -5.52 -16.31
C LEU A 44 4.72 -6.18 -14.96
N VAL A 45 4.05 -5.68 -13.93
CA VAL A 45 4.04 -6.23 -12.58
C VAL A 45 2.64 -6.67 -12.26
N GLU A 46 2.51 -7.90 -11.77
CA GLU A 46 1.27 -8.46 -11.27
C GLU A 46 1.61 -9.35 -10.07
N ALA A 47 1.42 -8.81 -8.86
CA ALA A 47 1.99 -9.40 -7.66
C ALA A 47 1.08 -9.26 -6.43
N GLY A 48 1.07 -10.30 -5.60
CA GLY A 48 0.54 -10.22 -4.25
C GLY A 48 1.61 -9.72 -3.28
N SER A 49 1.25 -8.80 -2.39
CA SER A 49 2.14 -8.27 -1.35
C SER A 49 1.54 -8.46 0.03
N ARG A 50 2.36 -8.96 0.95
CA ARG A 50 1.99 -9.16 2.36
C ARG A 50 3.10 -8.62 3.25
N ALA A 51 2.71 -7.86 4.26
CA ALA A 51 3.62 -7.33 5.26
C ALA A 51 2.93 -7.23 6.61
N LEU A 52 3.69 -7.49 7.67
CA LEU A 52 3.34 -7.18 9.05
C LEU A 52 4.37 -6.20 9.62
N GLY A 53 3.88 -5.14 10.25
CA GLY A 53 4.66 -4.23 11.08
C GLY A 53 4.31 -4.42 12.56
N LEU A 54 5.32 -4.38 13.41
CA LEU A 54 5.23 -4.52 14.86
C LEU A 54 5.93 -3.34 15.53
N LYS A 55 5.27 -2.74 16.51
CA LYS A 55 5.87 -1.84 17.50
C LYS A 55 5.69 -2.45 18.90
N VAL A 56 6.77 -2.50 19.66
CA VAL A 56 6.78 -2.93 21.06
C VAL A 56 7.33 -1.81 21.93
N ILE A 57 6.67 -1.56 23.05
CA ILE A 57 7.18 -0.69 24.12
C ILE A 57 7.34 -1.53 25.39
N LYS A 58 8.49 -1.39 26.04
CA LYS A 58 8.78 -1.98 27.35
C LYS A 58 9.69 -1.04 28.14
N ASP A 59 9.36 -0.74 29.39
CA ASP A 59 10.13 0.18 30.25
C ASP A 59 10.38 1.54 29.57
N LYS A 60 9.37 2.06 28.86
CA LYS A 60 9.45 3.28 28.03
C LYS A 60 10.48 3.22 26.89
N LYS A 61 10.95 2.03 26.52
CA LYS A 61 11.86 1.78 25.40
C LYS A 61 11.12 1.15 24.24
N THR A 62 11.31 1.69 23.04
CA THR A 62 10.59 1.26 21.84
C THR A 62 11.47 0.40 20.93
N ALA A 63 10.87 -0.61 20.33
CA ALA A 63 11.47 -1.36 19.22
C ALA A 63 10.44 -1.56 18.11
N PHE A 64 10.92 -1.55 16.87
CA PHE A 64 10.13 -1.84 15.68
C PHE A 64 10.68 -3.09 14.98
N ALA A 65 9.80 -3.85 14.35
CA ALA A 65 10.16 -4.96 13.49
C ALA A 65 9.10 -5.18 12.41
N SER A 66 9.46 -5.85 11.33
CA SER A 66 8.52 -6.20 10.26
C SER A 66 8.86 -7.56 9.64
N SER A 67 7.89 -8.17 8.97
CA SER A 67 8.06 -9.44 8.24
C SER A 67 7.08 -9.52 7.07
N SER A 68 7.49 -10.12 5.96
CA SER A 68 6.58 -10.58 4.89
C SER A 68 6.16 -12.05 5.07
N ASP A 69 6.88 -12.80 5.90
CA ASP A 69 6.49 -14.15 6.32
C ASP A 69 5.47 -14.05 7.47
N LEU A 70 4.23 -14.44 7.18
CA LEU A 70 3.12 -14.42 8.13
C LEU A 70 2.88 -15.76 8.82
N SER A 71 3.83 -16.71 8.73
CA SER A 71 3.76 -17.96 9.51
C SER A 71 3.81 -17.65 11.01
N LYS A 72 3.07 -18.45 11.78
CA LYS A 72 2.93 -18.23 13.23
C LYS A 72 4.29 -18.25 13.92
N GLU A 73 5.15 -19.19 13.55
CA GLU A 73 6.48 -19.40 14.12
C GLU A 73 7.38 -18.19 13.87
N ALA A 74 7.40 -17.66 12.63
CA ALA A 74 8.18 -16.49 12.28
C ALA A 74 7.71 -15.25 13.05
N LEU A 75 6.40 -15.05 13.14
CA LEU A 75 5.81 -13.88 13.81
C LEU A 75 5.97 -13.93 15.33
N GLU A 76 5.79 -15.09 15.97
CA GLU A 76 6.08 -15.25 17.40
C GLU A 76 7.56 -14.98 17.71
N GLN A 77 8.46 -15.48 16.86
CA GLN A 77 9.89 -15.22 16.99
C GLN A 77 10.22 -13.72 16.78
N LEU A 78 9.57 -13.07 15.82
CA LEU A 78 9.68 -11.62 15.58
C LEU A 78 9.30 -10.83 16.84
N VAL A 79 8.18 -11.16 17.46
CA VAL A 79 7.70 -10.51 18.70
C VAL A 79 8.71 -10.69 19.83
N ARG A 80 9.17 -11.92 20.08
CA ARG A 80 10.20 -12.19 21.11
C ARG A 80 11.48 -11.40 20.87
N ASN A 81 11.90 -11.30 19.62
CA ASN A 81 13.10 -10.55 19.24
C ASN A 81 12.91 -9.04 19.43
N ALA A 82 11.76 -8.48 19.05
CA ALA A 82 11.44 -7.07 19.26
C ALA A 82 11.43 -6.71 20.77
N ILE A 83 10.82 -7.55 21.61
CA ILE A 83 10.84 -7.36 23.08
C ILE A 83 12.27 -7.40 23.62
N LYS A 84 13.14 -8.30 23.13
CA LYS A 84 14.55 -8.32 23.55
C LYS A 84 15.29 -7.06 23.10
N ARG A 85 15.00 -6.56 21.88
CA ARG A 85 15.65 -5.38 21.29
C ARG A 85 15.33 -4.09 22.04
N THR A 86 14.20 -3.98 22.76
CA THR A 86 13.91 -2.79 23.57
C THR A 86 15.02 -2.51 24.58
N LYS A 87 15.73 -3.53 25.08
CA LYS A 87 16.87 -3.37 26.00
C LYS A 87 18.01 -2.51 25.45
N LEU A 88 18.14 -2.45 24.12
CA LEU A 88 19.17 -1.67 23.41
C LEU A 88 18.75 -0.20 23.18
N ALA A 89 17.46 0.11 23.37
CA ALA A 89 16.96 1.47 23.24
C ALA A 89 17.05 2.24 24.56
N SER A 90 17.13 3.57 24.46
CA SER A 90 17.00 4.47 25.59
C SER A 90 15.53 4.64 25.97
N PRO A 91 15.20 4.80 27.27
CA PRO A 91 13.86 5.18 27.68
C PRO A 91 13.48 6.55 27.09
N ASP A 92 12.24 6.68 26.66
CA ASP A 92 11.63 7.93 26.20
C ASP A 92 10.31 8.13 26.97
N GLU A 93 10.23 9.20 27.76
CA GLU A 93 9.06 9.50 28.59
C GLU A 93 7.78 9.69 27.77
N PHE A 94 7.92 10.15 26.52
CA PHE A 94 6.83 10.37 25.57
C PHE A 94 6.44 9.10 24.80
N SER A 95 7.17 8.00 24.98
CA SER A 95 6.81 6.72 24.37
C SER A 95 5.54 6.14 25.00
N GLY A 96 4.57 5.84 24.15
CA GLY A 96 3.30 5.20 24.50
C GLY A 96 2.42 4.99 23.27
N LEU A 97 1.38 4.19 23.42
CA LEU A 97 0.28 4.12 22.46
C LEU A 97 -0.83 5.11 22.83
N PRO A 98 -1.58 5.60 21.83
CA PRO A 98 -2.69 6.50 22.09
C PRO A 98 -3.77 5.82 22.92
N THR A 99 -4.44 6.59 23.78
CA THR A 99 -5.64 6.11 24.47
C THR A 99 -6.74 5.79 23.47
N LEU A 100 -7.55 4.77 23.79
CA LEU A 100 -8.62 4.35 22.90
C LEU A 100 -9.66 5.48 22.76
N SER A 101 -9.86 5.95 21.53
CA SER A 101 -10.90 6.93 21.24
C SER A 101 -12.29 6.34 21.50
N LYS A 102 -13.18 7.14 22.09
CA LYS A 102 -14.61 6.82 22.21
C LYS A 102 -15.36 7.00 20.89
N LYS A 103 -14.80 7.81 19.96
CA LYS A 103 -15.37 8.00 18.63
C LYS A 103 -15.02 6.79 17.78
N ARG A 104 -16.02 6.19 17.14
CA ARG A 104 -15.86 5.17 16.10
C ARG A 104 -16.03 5.83 14.74
N VAL A 105 -15.23 5.39 13.77
CA VAL A 105 -15.38 5.78 12.38
C VAL A 105 -16.25 4.72 11.71
N ASP A 106 -17.27 5.15 10.98
CA ASP A 106 -18.03 4.27 10.09
C ASP A 106 -17.20 4.04 8.82
N ILE A 107 -16.34 3.02 8.86
CA ILE A 107 -15.44 2.66 7.74
C ILE A 107 -16.23 2.45 6.43
N PRO A 108 -17.34 1.68 6.40
CA PRO A 108 -18.17 1.56 5.20
C PRO A 108 -18.62 2.89 4.58
N SER A 109 -18.92 3.91 5.39
CA SER A 109 -19.33 5.23 4.90
C SER A 109 -18.26 5.95 4.08
N LEU A 110 -16.98 5.58 4.26
CA LEU A 110 -15.84 6.17 3.54
C LEU A 110 -15.74 5.71 2.09
N LYS A 111 -16.43 4.62 1.71
CA LYS A 111 -16.47 4.08 0.33
C LYS A 111 -15.07 3.95 -0.30
N LEU A 112 -14.13 3.35 0.43
CA LEU A 112 -12.73 3.26 0.02
C LEU A 112 -12.43 2.16 -1.01
N PHE A 113 -13.38 1.25 -1.23
CA PHE A 113 -13.21 0.07 -2.06
C PHE A 113 -14.18 0.10 -3.24
N ASP A 114 -13.63 -0.08 -4.44
CA ASP A 114 -14.37 -0.25 -5.68
C ASP A 114 -14.22 -1.70 -6.19
N PRO A 115 -15.29 -2.50 -6.22
CA PRO A 115 -15.24 -3.88 -6.71
C PRO A 115 -14.95 -3.98 -8.23
N GLU A 116 -15.05 -2.89 -9.00
CA GLU A 116 -14.74 -2.91 -10.43
C GLU A 116 -13.23 -3.10 -10.68
N ILE A 117 -12.37 -2.52 -9.83
CA ILE A 117 -10.91 -2.60 -9.98
C ILE A 117 -10.39 -4.06 -9.99
N PRO A 118 -10.73 -4.93 -9.03
CA PRO A 118 -10.36 -6.35 -9.08
C PRO A 118 -10.93 -7.11 -10.27
N SER A 119 -12.04 -6.63 -10.84
CA SER A 119 -12.69 -7.30 -11.97
C SER A 119 -12.06 -6.96 -13.32
N LEU A 120 -11.18 -5.96 -13.38
CA LEU A 120 -10.45 -5.59 -14.60
C LEU A 120 -9.44 -6.69 -14.93
N ASP A 121 -9.57 -7.30 -16.12
CA ASP A 121 -8.56 -8.22 -16.63
C ASP A 121 -7.29 -7.46 -17.06
N SER A 122 -6.16 -8.18 -17.04
CA SER A 122 -4.84 -7.61 -17.36
C SER A 122 -4.77 -7.05 -18.79
N ALA A 123 -5.55 -7.61 -19.74
CA ALA A 123 -5.59 -7.13 -21.12
C ALA A 123 -6.22 -5.74 -21.23
N LYS A 124 -7.31 -5.47 -20.50
CA LYS A 124 -7.95 -4.15 -20.41
C LYS A 124 -7.00 -3.15 -19.75
N LYS A 125 -6.28 -3.54 -18.71
CA LYS A 125 -5.28 -2.68 -18.04
C LYS A 125 -4.15 -2.27 -18.99
N ILE A 126 -3.59 -3.21 -19.76
CA ILE A 126 -2.58 -2.95 -20.80
C ILE A 126 -3.15 -2.04 -21.91
N ALA A 127 -4.40 -2.29 -22.32
CA ALA A 127 -5.05 -1.50 -23.36
C ALA A 127 -5.24 -0.03 -22.95
N LEU A 128 -5.54 0.24 -21.68
CA LEU A 128 -5.68 1.61 -21.16
C LEU A 128 -4.36 2.40 -21.27
N ALA A 129 -3.25 1.84 -20.81
CA ALA A 129 -1.93 2.48 -20.93
C ALA A 129 -1.56 2.68 -22.41
N THR A 130 -1.76 1.65 -23.24
CA THR A 130 -1.42 1.69 -24.67
C THR A 130 -2.25 2.74 -25.41
N GLU A 131 -3.55 2.82 -25.14
CA GLU A 131 -4.44 3.80 -25.78
C GLU A 131 -4.08 5.23 -25.38
N THR A 132 -3.70 5.45 -24.12
CA THR A 132 -3.28 6.76 -23.60
C THR A 132 -2.07 7.28 -24.36
N GLU A 133 -1.02 6.46 -24.49
CA GLU A 133 0.17 6.84 -25.27
C GLU A 133 -0.17 7.08 -26.74
N ARG A 134 -0.97 6.19 -27.33
CA ARG A 134 -1.36 6.27 -28.73
C ARG A 134 -2.16 7.54 -29.05
N ILE A 135 -3.03 7.99 -28.15
CA ILE A 135 -3.80 9.23 -28.33
C ILE A 135 -2.86 10.44 -28.32
N ALA A 136 -1.95 10.52 -27.35
CA ALA A 136 -1.00 11.63 -27.26
C ALA A 136 -0.10 11.71 -28.50
N LEU A 137 0.48 10.59 -28.93
CA LEU A 137 1.39 10.53 -30.09
C LEU A 137 0.73 10.85 -31.46
N LYS A 138 -0.59 11.12 -31.51
CA LYS A 138 -1.24 11.64 -32.72
C LYS A 138 -0.83 13.08 -33.03
N ASP A 139 -0.42 13.87 -32.04
CA ASP A 139 0.09 15.22 -32.29
C ASP A 139 1.54 15.16 -32.80
N LYS A 140 1.74 15.60 -34.04
CA LYS A 140 3.06 15.56 -34.72
C LYS A 140 4.13 16.41 -34.06
N ARG A 141 3.76 17.32 -33.15
CA ARG A 141 4.70 18.15 -32.38
C ARG A 141 5.36 17.37 -31.25
N ILE A 142 4.73 16.26 -30.81
CA ILE A 142 5.32 15.32 -29.88
C ILE A 142 6.29 14.45 -30.65
N THR A 143 7.58 14.56 -30.32
CA THR A 143 8.68 13.91 -31.04
C THR A 143 9.15 12.64 -30.34
N ASN A 144 8.82 12.45 -29.06
CA ASN A 144 9.08 11.21 -28.33
C ASN A 144 8.12 11.01 -27.17
N SER A 145 8.12 9.80 -26.60
CA SER A 145 7.37 9.42 -25.41
C SER A 145 8.31 8.93 -24.30
N HIS A 146 8.03 9.36 -23.08
CA HIS A 146 8.57 8.78 -21.85
C HIS A 146 7.72 7.61 -21.33
N GLY A 147 6.63 7.30 -22.04
CA GLY A 147 5.74 6.18 -21.78
C GLY A 147 4.43 6.60 -21.14
N ALA A 148 3.47 5.67 -21.16
CA ALA A 148 2.23 5.73 -20.40
C ALA A 148 2.17 4.55 -19.44
N SER A 149 1.56 4.77 -18.29
CA SER A 149 1.43 3.77 -17.23
C SER A 149 0.00 3.65 -16.77
N PHE A 150 -0.45 2.42 -16.50
CA PHE A 150 -1.70 2.15 -15.80
C PHE A 150 -1.43 1.22 -14.62
N GLU A 151 -1.93 1.58 -13.45
CA GLU A 151 -1.77 0.81 -12.22
C GLU A 151 -3.08 0.61 -11.48
N THR A 152 -3.18 -0.53 -10.79
CA THR A 152 -4.26 -0.80 -9.84
C THR A 152 -3.68 -1.41 -8.57
N ARG A 153 -4.24 -1.06 -7.42
CA ARG A 153 -3.90 -1.69 -6.14
C ARG A 153 -5.16 -2.01 -5.38
N GLU A 154 -5.13 -3.16 -4.72
CA GLU A 154 -6.15 -3.62 -3.78
C GLU A 154 -5.43 -3.95 -2.50
N ILE A 155 -5.80 -3.28 -1.40
CA ILE A 155 -5.15 -3.50 -0.12
C ILE A 155 -6.19 -3.72 0.96
N ARG A 156 -5.94 -4.72 1.80
CA ARG A 156 -6.59 -4.92 3.09
C ARG A 156 -5.59 -4.53 4.17
N ILE A 157 -6.03 -3.65 5.05
CA ILE A 157 -5.24 -3.15 6.18
C ILE A 157 -5.91 -3.59 7.46
N VAL A 158 -5.13 -4.21 8.36
CA VAL A 158 -5.53 -4.51 9.73
C VAL A 158 -4.63 -3.75 10.68
N PHE A 159 -5.22 -3.18 11.72
CA PHE A 159 -4.47 -2.52 12.78
C PHE A 159 -5.02 -2.93 14.15
N ALA A 160 -4.12 -3.40 15.02
CA ALA A 160 -4.45 -3.85 16.36
C ALA A 160 -3.44 -3.31 17.37
N ASN A 161 -3.90 -2.94 18.57
CA ASN A 161 -2.97 -2.55 19.63
C ASN A 161 -3.45 -2.93 21.03
N SER A 162 -2.52 -2.89 21.99
CA SER A 162 -2.77 -3.34 23.37
C SER A 162 -3.72 -2.44 24.18
N ASN A 163 -4.08 -1.26 23.66
CA ASN A 163 -5.10 -0.38 24.26
C ASN A 163 -6.52 -0.76 23.80
N GLY A 164 -6.68 -1.86 23.06
CA GLY A 164 -7.97 -2.41 22.66
C GLY A 164 -8.49 -1.88 21.32
N PHE A 165 -7.65 -1.22 20.52
CA PHE A 165 -8.01 -0.91 19.14
C PHE A 165 -7.82 -2.15 18.27
N LEU A 166 -8.83 -2.50 17.46
CA LEU A 166 -8.78 -3.58 16.47
C LEU A 166 -9.75 -3.27 15.33
N GLU A 167 -9.23 -2.78 14.21
CA GLU A 167 -10.02 -2.47 13.03
C GLU A 167 -9.36 -3.00 11.76
N GLU A 168 -10.19 -3.22 10.74
CA GLU A 168 -9.73 -3.53 9.39
C GLU A 168 -10.53 -2.74 8.36
N TYR A 169 -9.92 -2.46 7.22
CA TYR A 169 -10.61 -1.93 6.06
C TYR A 169 -9.92 -2.36 4.77
N GLU A 170 -10.66 -2.25 3.67
CA GLU A 170 -10.15 -2.47 2.32
C GLU A 170 -10.16 -1.14 1.57
N GLN A 171 -9.17 -0.98 0.70
CA GLN A 171 -9.02 0.18 -0.14
C GLN A 171 -8.57 -0.26 -1.54
N THR A 172 -9.13 0.38 -2.55
CA THR A 172 -8.66 0.26 -3.93
C THR A 172 -7.99 1.53 -4.41
N PHE A 173 -7.18 1.40 -5.45
CA PHE A 173 -6.56 2.51 -6.14
C PHE A 173 -6.46 2.15 -7.63
N CYS A 174 -6.65 3.13 -8.49
CA CYS A 174 -6.31 3.07 -9.90
C CYS A 174 -5.65 4.37 -10.34
N GLY A 175 -4.68 4.26 -11.24
CA GLY A 175 -3.92 5.38 -11.76
C GLY A 175 -3.65 5.21 -13.24
N LEU A 176 -3.68 6.33 -13.96
CA LEU A 176 -3.30 6.43 -15.35
C LEU A 176 -2.36 7.63 -15.50
N SER A 177 -1.25 7.48 -16.21
CA SER A 177 -0.31 8.57 -16.43
C SER A 177 0.39 8.47 -17.78
N ILE A 178 0.94 9.59 -18.25
CA ILE A 178 1.74 9.68 -19.45
C ILE A 178 2.78 10.79 -19.33
N GLY A 179 3.99 10.53 -19.84
CA GLY A 179 5.06 11.53 -19.99
C GLY A 179 5.46 11.68 -21.46
N LEU A 180 5.64 12.90 -21.92
CA LEU A 180 5.82 13.24 -23.33
C LEU A 180 6.98 14.21 -23.54
N LEU A 181 7.54 14.17 -24.75
CA LEU A 181 8.55 15.10 -25.23
C LEU A 181 8.06 15.74 -26.53
N ALA A 182 7.95 17.07 -26.55
CA ALA A 182 7.57 17.84 -27.72
C ALA A 182 8.71 18.77 -28.17
N GLY A 183 8.71 19.12 -29.46
CA GLY A 183 9.70 20.03 -30.04
C GLY A 183 10.89 19.34 -30.72
N GLY A 184 11.64 20.13 -31.48
CA GLY A 184 12.85 19.70 -32.18
C GLY A 184 14.08 19.81 -31.28
N THR A 185 15.26 19.47 -31.82
CA THR A 185 16.52 19.33 -31.07
C THR A 185 16.86 20.51 -30.15
N ASP A 186 16.60 21.74 -30.58
CA ASP A 186 17.01 22.96 -29.86
C ASP A 186 15.89 23.56 -28.99
N ASN A 187 14.69 22.98 -29.00
CA ASN A 187 13.52 23.51 -28.28
C ASN A 187 12.63 22.41 -27.68
N GLN A 188 13.27 21.37 -27.15
CA GLN A 188 12.59 20.27 -26.49
C GLN A 188 11.93 20.73 -25.19
N VAL A 189 10.67 20.32 -25.01
CA VAL A 189 9.90 20.52 -23.78
C VAL A 189 9.30 19.19 -23.35
N GLU A 190 9.34 18.95 -22.05
CA GLU A 190 8.77 17.76 -21.43
C GLU A 190 7.57 18.18 -20.59
N ASP A 191 6.54 17.35 -20.64
CA ASP A 191 5.39 17.50 -19.75
C ASP A 191 4.74 16.14 -19.50
N TYR A 192 3.86 16.08 -18.52
CA TYR A 192 3.15 14.87 -18.13
C TYR A 192 1.70 15.17 -17.75
N TRP A 193 0.88 14.12 -17.77
CA TRP A 193 -0.45 14.15 -17.19
C TRP A 193 -0.68 12.88 -16.37
N SER A 194 -1.48 12.99 -15.31
CA SER A 194 -1.91 11.83 -14.54
C SER A 194 -3.30 12.02 -13.94
N SER A 195 -3.99 10.90 -13.75
CA SER A 195 -5.25 10.79 -13.03
C SER A 195 -5.14 9.63 -12.06
N SER A 196 -5.63 9.81 -10.83
CA SER A 196 -5.64 8.76 -9.81
C SER A 196 -6.90 8.85 -8.96
N LYS A 197 -7.51 7.69 -8.69
CA LYS A 197 -8.82 7.58 -8.01
C LYS A 197 -8.91 6.29 -7.19
N LEU A 198 -9.85 6.28 -6.25
CA LEU A 198 -10.26 5.07 -5.53
C LEU A 198 -11.26 4.24 -6.34
N HIS A 199 -12.08 4.91 -7.17
CA HIS A 199 -13.12 4.32 -8.01
C HIS A 199 -12.75 4.45 -9.48
N PHE A 200 -12.79 3.34 -10.22
CA PHE A 200 -12.39 3.28 -11.63
C PHE A 200 -13.23 4.19 -12.52
N LYS A 201 -14.52 4.35 -12.22
CA LYS A 201 -15.44 5.23 -12.98
C LYS A 201 -15.14 6.72 -12.85
N GLU A 202 -14.37 7.10 -11.84
CA GLU A 202 -13.96 8.49 -11.64
C GLU A 202 -12.62 8.80 -12.33
N LEU A 203 -11.92 7.76 -12.81
CA LEU A 203 -10.62 7.91 -13.46
C LEU A 203 -10.82 8.57 -14.83
N ASP A 204 -9.96 9.52 -15.17
CA ASP A 204 -9.99 10.11 -16.50
C ASP A 204 -9.74 9.01 -17.54
N SER A 205 -10.56 8.98 -18.59
CA SER A 205 -10.34 8.04 -19.69
C SER A 205 -9.14 8.46 -20.53
N PRO A 206 -8.45 7.51 -21.18
CA PRO A 206 -7.48 7.80 -22.25
C PRO A 206 -8.01 8.79 -23.29
#